data_AF-A0A1B9NTB0-F1
#
_entry.id   AF-A0A1B9NTB0-F1
#
_cell.length_a   1.000
_cell.length_b   1.000
_cell.length_c   1.000
_cell.angle_alpha   90.00
_cell.angle_beta   90.00
_cell.angle_gamma   90.00
#
_symmetry.space_group_name_H-M   'P 1'
#
loop_
_entity.id
_entity.type
_entity.pdbx_description
1 polymer ?
#
loop_
_entity_poly.entity_id
_entity_poly.type
_entity_poly.pdbx_seq_one_letter_code
_entity_poly.pdbx_strand_id
1 'polypeptide(L)'
;MDMTEILKSAHSYKVGDIDGDGFDEIVYQDKQNNIKAIKVSPALNESTFNVLASTRWVLSDHQYGSDYTLSFNFNGNSVSLNTGMRTLDLRVSPQKTISGFSSVGSIIIEGITPTMIWGKLSDDGIDGQNAELTPFKAFIKK
;
A
#
# COMPACT_ATOMS: atom_id res chain seq x y z
N MET A 1 -19.57 -13.70 -7.94
CA MET A 1 -20.71 -13.59 -7.01
C MET A 1 -20.99 -12.12 -6.83
N ASP A 2 -22.22 -11.67 -7.06
CA ASP A 2 -22.60 -10.26 -7.01
C ASP A 2 -22.73 -9.79 -5.55
N MET A 3 -22.11 -8.64 -5.22
CA MET A 3 -22.13 -8.03 -3.90
C MET A 3 -23.56 -7.69 -3.45
N THR A 4 -24.43 -7.38 -4.41
CA THR A 4 -25.84 -7.07 -4.19
C THR A 4 -26.63 -8.29 -3.68
N GLU A 5 -26.23 -9.51 -4.08
CA GLU A 5 -26.86 -10.74 -3.60
C GLU A 5 -26.38 -11.14 -2.19
N ILE A 6 -25.13 -10.82 -1.85
CA ILE A 6 -24.56 -11.06 -0.51
C ILE A 6 -25.27 -10.16 0.52
N LEU A 7 -25.42 -8.86 0.24
CA LEU A 7 -26.07 -7.92 1.16
C LEU A 7 -27.56 -8.20 1.35
N LYS A 8 -28.25 -8.71 0.33
CA LYS A 8 -29.67 -9.12 0.42
C LYS A 8 -29.88 -10.41 1.20
N SER A 9 -28.84 -11.25 1.34
CA SER A 9 -28.93 -12.56 2.00
C SER A 9 -28.35 -12.58 3.41
N ALA A 10 -27.67 -11.52 3.83
CA ALA A 10 -27.09 -11.40 5.16
C ALA A 10 -28.16 -11.02 6.20
N HIS A 11 -28.15 -11.68 7.37
CA HIS A 11 -29.00 -11.32 8.50
C HIS A 11 -28.56 -10.00 9.15
N SER A 12 -27.26 -9.70 9.08
CA SER A 12 -26.65 -8.46 9.55
C SER A 12 -25.31 -8.23 8.86
N TYR A 13 -24.89 -6.98 8.74
CA TYR A 13 -23.56 -6.60 8.28
C TYR A 13 -22.98 -5.44 9.12
N LYS A 14 -21.65 -5.38 9.15
CA LYS A 14 -20.84 -4.28 9.70
C LYS A 14 -19.73 -3.96 8.72
N VAL A 15 -19.30 -2.70 8.74
CA VAL A 15 -18.18 -2.20 7.93
C VAL A 15 -17.15 -1.63 8.89
N GLY A 16 -15.89 -1.99 8.69
CA GLY A 16 -14.77 -1.46 9.45
C GLY A 16 -13.47 -2.21 9.17
N ASP A 17 -12.37 -1.52 9.34
CA ASP A 17 -11.01 -2.06 9.31
C ASP A 17 -10.78 -3.02 10.50
N ILE A 18 -10.83 -4.33 10.24
CA ILE A 18 -10.70 -5.36 11.29
C ILE A 18 -9.27 -5.90 11.40
N ASP A 19 -8.42 -5.65 10.40
CA ASP A 19 -7.03 -6.14 10.35
C ASP A 19 -5.96 -5.05 10.47
N GLY A 20 -6.38 -3.78 10.52
CA GLY A 20 -5.52 -2.61 10.77
C GLY A 20 -4.69 -2.18 9.55
N ASP A 21 -5.11 -2.57 8.34
CA ASP A 21 -4.43 -2.18 7.10
C ASP A 21 -5.04 -0.96 6.41
N GLY A 22 -6.03 -0.32 7.04
CA GLY A 22 -6.64 0.91 6.57
C GLY A 22 -7.68 0.73 5.46
N PHE A 23 -8.00 -0.50 5.05
CA PHE A 23 -9.20 -0.79 4.26
C PHE A 23 -10.32 -1.28 5.15
N ASP A 24 -11.52 -0.76 4.94
CA ASP A 24 -12.69 -1.32 5.61
C ASP A 24 -13.03 -2.70 5.01
N GLU A 25 -13.13 -3.71 5.88
CA GLU A 25 -13.77 -4.98 5.55
C GLU A 25 -15.29 -4.88 5.72
N ILE A 26 -16.00 -5.70 4.94
CA ILE A 26 -17.41 -5.98 5.18
C ILE A 26 -17.49 -7.29 5.96
N VAL A 27 -17.95 -7.22 7.19
CA VAL A 27 -18.24 -8.37 8.04
C VAL A 27 -19.73 -8.67 7.98
N TYR A 28 -20.12 -9.89 7.65
CA TYR A 28 -21.53 -10.28 7.55
C TYR A 28 -21.77 -11.70 8.07
N GLN A 29 -22.99 -11.95 8.53
CA GLN A 29 -23.46 -13.30 8.86
C GLN A 29 -24.21 -13.90 7.65
N ASP A 30 -23.76 -15.06 7.17
CA ASP A 30 -24.43 -15.75 6.08
C ASP A 30 -25.71 -16.51 6.53
N LYS A 31 -26.42 -17.10 5.57
CA LYS A 31 -27.66 -17.86 5.81
C LYS A 31 -27.46 -19.12 6.65
N GLN A 32 -26.22 -19.61 6.76
CA GLN A 32 -25.85 -20.78 7.55
C GLN A 32 -25.30 -20.38 8.93
N ASN A 33 -25.46 -19.11 9.33
CA ASN A 33 -24.98 -18.52 10.58
C ASN A 33 -23.44 -18.43 10.71
N ASN A 34 -22.69 -18.50 9.61
CA ASN A 34 -21.24 -18.26 9.64
C ASN A 34 -20.94 -16.77 9.56
N ILE A 35 -19.91 -16.32 10.29
CA ILE A 35 -19.35 -14.98 10.14
C ILE A 35 -18.29 -15.00 9.05
N LYS A 36 -18.43 -14.11 8.07
CA LYS A 36 -17.50 -13.93 6.95
C LYS A 36 -17.04 -12.49 6.89
N ALA A 37 -15.78 -12.29 6.50
CA ALA A 37 -15.22 -10.98 6.19
C ALA A 37 -14.82 -10.95 4.71
N ILE A 38 -15.16 -9.87 4.02
CA ILE A 38 -14.70 -9.61 2.66
C ILE A 38 -13.89 -8.32 2.69
N LYS A 39 -12.65 -8.42 2.21
CA LYS A 39 -11.78 -7.29 1.97
C LYS A 39 -12.06 -6.68 0.60
N VAL A 40 -12.28 -5.37 0.56
CA VAL A 40 -12.44 -4.61 -0.70
C VAL A 40 -11.26 -3.65 -0.84
N SER A 41 -10.09 -4.19 -1.15
CA SER A 41 -8.92 -3.37 -1.48
C SER A 41 -8.99 -2.95 -2.95
N PRO A 42 -8.76 -1.66 -3.29
CA PRO A 42 -8.52 -1.24 -4.66
C PRO A 42 -7.39 -2.07 -5.26
N ALA A 43 -7.63 -2.65 -6.43
CA ALA A 43 -6.56 -3.33 -7.14
C ALA A 43 -5.49 -2.29 -7.53
N LEU A 44 -4.23 -2.52 -7.15
CA LEU A 44 -3.12 -1.69 -7.62
C LEU A 44 -3.00 -1.86 -9.14
N ASN A 45 -3.10 -0.74 -9.87
CA ASN A 45 -3.09 -0.69 -11.32
C ASN A 45 -2.58 0.68 -11.80
N GLU A 46 -2.56 0.92 -13.11
CA GLU A 46 -2.03 2.18 -13.68
C GLU A 46 -2.73 3.43 -13.14
N SER A 47 -4.03 3.36 -12.80
CA SER A 47 -4.74 4.49 -12.20
C SER A 47 -4.27 4.83 -10.79
N THR A 48 -3.60 3.92 -10.10
CA THR A 48 -2.98 4.18 -8.80
C THR A 48 -1.90 5.26 -8.90
N PHE A 49 -1.23 5.40 -10.04
CA PHE A 49 -0.26 6.48 -10.24
C PHE A 49 -0.90 7.86 -10.14
N ASN A 50 -2.19 8.01 -10.48
CA ASN A 50 -2.90 9.28 -10.27
C ASN A 50 -3.09 9.61 -8.78
N VAL A 51 -3.20 8.60 -7.92
CA VAL A 51 -3.30 8.78 -6.46
C VAL A 51 -1.94 9.16 -5.88
N LEU A 52 -0.86 8.61 -6.43
CA LEU A 52 0.51 8.89 -6.01
C LEU A 52 1.06 10.20 -6.58
N ALA A 53 0.49 10.71 -7.66
CA ALA A 53 0.95 11.90 -8.35
C ALA A 53 1.13 13.11 -7.42
N SER A 54 2.34 13.69 -7.44
CA SER A 54 2.72 14.87 -6.64
C SER A 54 2.52 14.73 -5.12
N THR A 55 2.54 13.51 -4.60
CA THR A 55 2.34 13.25 -3.17
C THR A 55 3.65 12.97 -2.43
N ARG A 56 3.61 13.14 -1.10
CA ARG A 56 4.70 12.81 -0.18
C ARG A 56 4.16 12.00 0.98
N TRP A 57 4.89 10.97 1.40
CA TRP A 57 4.45 10.02 2.42
C TRP A 57 5.56 9.78 3.44
N VAL A 58 5.28 10.02 4.72
CA VAL A 58 6.22 9.89 5.83
C VAL A 58 6.26 8.45 6.32
N LEU A 59 7.44 7.83 6.36
CA LEU A 59 7.63 6.49 6.92
C LEU A 59 7.34 6.48 8.42
N SER A 60 6.83 5.36 8.93
CA SER A 60 6.46 5.19 10.34
C SER A 60 7.06 3.93 10.96
N ASP A 61 6.95 2.83 10.23
CA ASP A 61 7.31 1.48 10.73
C ASP A 61 8.56 0.90 10.06
N HIS A 62 9.21 1.66 9.18
CA HIS A 62 10.51 1.27 8.63
C HIS A 62 11.61 1.59 9.65
N GLN A 63 12.78 0.94 9.54
CA GLN A 63 13.95 1.21 10.40
C GLN A 63 14.37 2.70 10.45
N TYR A 64 13.80 3.50 9.55
CA TYR A 64 14.04 4.91 9.35
C TYR A 64 13.11 5.88 10.08
N GLY A 65 12.02 5.42 10.68
CA GLY A 65 11.14 6.31 11.46
C GLY A 65 10.63 7.52 10.65
N SER A 66 10.17 8.55 11.36
CA SER A 66 9.41 9.67 10.78
C SER A 66 10.23 10.72 10.00
N ASP A 67 11.56 10.60 9.97
CA ASP A 67 12.44 11.55 9.29
C ASP A 67 12.50 11.32 7.76
N TYR A 68 11.96 10.18 7.32
CA TYR A 68 12.06 9.72 5.95
C TYR A 68 10.71 9.81 5.25
N THR A 69 10.76 10.24 4.00
CA THR A 69 9.63 10.61 3.16
C THR A 69 9.82 10.04 1.77
N LEU A 70 8.87 9.22 1.34
CA LEU A 70 8.71 8.82 -0.05
C LEU A 70 8.07 9.98 -0.82
N SER A 71 8.76 10.47 -1.85
CA SER A 71 8.30 11.57 -2.70
C SER A 71 8.03 11.04 -4.10
N PHE A 72 6.79 11.17 -4.55
CA PHE A 72 6.38 10.75 -5.88
C PHE A 72 6.42 11.92 -6.86
N ASN A 73 6.81 11.64 -8.10
CA ASN A 73 6.87 12.66 -9.14
C ASN A 73 5.46 13.15 -9.56
N PHE A 74 5.42 14.11 -10.48
CA PHE A 74 4.16 14.70 -10.98
C PHE A 74 3.19 13.66 -11.56
N ASN A 75 3.70 12.56 -12.13
CA ASN A 75 2.87 11.51 -12.73
C ASN A 75 2.62 10.32 -11.79
N GLY A 76 3.19 10.32 -10.59
CA GLY A 76 3.13 9.23 -9.62
C GLY A 76 3.90 7.96 -10.00
N ASN A 77 4.54 7.93 -11.17
CA ASN A 77 5.21 6.75 -11.72
C ASN A 77 6.71 6.68 -11.41
N SER A 78 7.23 7.59 -10.59
CA SER A 78 8.54 7.42 -9.98
C SER A 78 8.55 7.92 -8.56
N VAL A 79 9.42 7.34 -7.74
CA VAL A 79 9.54 7.62 -6.30
C VAL A 79 10.98 7.78 -5.90
N SER A 80 11.25 8.69 -4.97
CA SER A 80 12.52 8.79 -4.27
C SER A 80 12.30 8.79 -2.76
N LEU A 81 13.33 8.35 -2.03
CA LEU A 81 13.39 8.52 -0.59
C LEU A 81 14.28 9.73 -0.31
N ASN A 82 13.83 10.68 0.50
CA ASN A 82 14.72 11.79 0.89
C ASN A 82 16.00 11.23 1.52
N THR A 83 17.13 11.84 1.15
CA THR A 83 18.45 11.52 1.71
C THR A 83 18.91 10.05 1.56
N GLY A 84 18.22 9.24 0.76
CA GLY A 84 18.57 7.85 0.48
C GLY A 84 18.37 7.50 -1.00
N MET A 85 17.33 6.72 -1.26
CA MET A 85 17.08 6.03 -2.52
C MET A 85 17.06 6.98 -3.72
N ARG A 86 17.88 6.64 -4.73
CA ARG A 86 17.78 7.28 -6.05
C ARG A 86 16.36 7.13 -6.59
N THR A 87 15.93 8.08 -7.40
CA THR A 87 14.63 7.99 -8.07
C THR A 87 14.47 6.66 -8.79
N LEU A 88 13.43 5.91 -8.43
CA LEU A 88 13.06 4.65 -9.04
C LEU A 88 11.83 4.83 -9.90
N ASP A 89 11.90 4.35 -11.15
CA ASP A 89 10.72 4.23 -12.00
C ASP A 89 9.86 3.07 -11.49
N LEU A 90 8.56 3.34 -11.35
CA LEU A 90 7.57 2.41 -10.84
C LEU A 90 6.81 1.75 -11.98
N ARG A 91 6.50 0.47 -11.79
CA ARG A 91 5.68 -0.33 -12.73
C ARG A 91 4.67 -1.16 -11.96
N VAL A 92 3.51 -1.35 -12.56
CA VAL A 92 2.53 -2.32 -12.08
C VAL A 92 3.01 -3.72 -12.44
N SER A 93 3.08 -4.61 -11.45
CA SER A 93 3.42 -6.01 -11.65
C SER A 93 2.18 -6.85 -12.00
N PRO A 94 2.35 -8.00 -12.68
CA PRO A 94 1.26 -8.97 -12.86
C PRO A 94 0.64 -9.46 -11.54
N GLN A 95 1.40 -9.40 -10.44
CA GLN A 95 0.98 -9.77 -9.09
C GLN A 95 0.20 -8.65 -8.38
N LYS A 96 -0.20 -7.59 -9.10
CA LYS A 96 -0.95 -6.44 -8.56
C LYS A 96 -0.21 -5.73 -7.44
N THR A 97 1.09 -5.55 -7.60
CA THR A 97 1.91 -4.64 -6.79
C THR A 97 2.45 -3.52 -7.67
N ILE A 98 2.90 -2.43 -7.06
CA ILE A 98 3.67 -1.39 -7.76
C ILE A 98 5.10 -1.47 -7.29
N SER A 99 6.07 -1.60 -8.19
CA SER A 99 7.46 -1.79 -7.79
C SER A 99 8.44 -1.01 -8.65
N GLY A 100 9.57 -0.66 -8.03
CA GLY A 100 10.72 -0.05 -8.67
C GLY A 100 12.00 -0.65 -8.07
N PHE A 101 13.01 -0.85 -8.91
CA PHE A 101 14.26 -1.49 -8.52
C PHE A 101 15.45 -0.77 -9.13
N SER A 102 16.53 -0.69 -8.38
CA SER A 102 17.85 -0.26 -8.85
C SER A 102 18.94 -1.07 -8.15
N SER A 103 20.20 -0.79 -8.50
CA SER A 103 21.34 -1.38 -7.81
C SER A 103 21.62 -0.82 -6.42
N VAL A 104 20.84 0.17 -5.94
CA VAL A 104 21.08 0.85 -4.65
C VAL A 104 19.84 0.94 -3.76
N GLY A 105 18.75 0.30 -4.17
CA GLY A 105 17.49 0.37 -3.45
C GLY A 105 16.31 -0.15 -4.27
N SER A 106 15.29 -0.58 -3.57
CA SER A 106 14.12 -1.25 -4.12
C SER A 106 12.88 -0.92 -3.30
N ILE A 107 11.74 -0.79 -3.97
CA ILE A 107 10.45 -0.61 -3.32
C ILE A 107 9.39 -1.49 -3.98
N ILE A 108 8.54 -2.08 -3.14
CA ILE A 108 7.33 -2.79 -3.53
C ILE A 108 6.19 -2.20 -2.70
N ILE A 109 5.21 -1.61 -3.36
CA ILE A 109 3.95 -1.17 -2.76
C ILE A 109 2.94 -2.29 -2.96
N GLU A 110 2.43 -2.80 -1.83
CA GLU A 110 1.48 -3.91 -1.76
C GLU A 110 0.06 -3.41 -1.51
N GLY A 111 -0.10 -2.19 -0.96
CA GLY A 111 -1.40 -1.54 -0.83
C GLY A 111 -1.33 -0.03 -0.64
N ILE A 112 -2.48 0.62 -0.89
CA ILE A 112 -2.66 2.07 -0.80
C ILE A 112 -4.10 2.43 -0.42
N THR A 113 -4.23 3.30 0.57
CA THR A 113 -5.46 4.01 0.92
C THR A 113 -5.26 5.50 0.64
N PRO A 114 -6.29 6.35 0.79
CA PRO A 114 -6.12 7.80 0.68
C PRO A 114 -5.09 8.40 1.65
N THR A 115 -4.73 7.69 2.73
CA THR A 115 -3.89 8.21 3.81
C THR A 115 -2.69 7.33 4.17
N MET A 116 -2.64 6.07 3.72
CA MET A 116 -1.51 5.18 3.95
C MET A 116 -1.06 4.42 2.69
N ILE A 117 0.25 4.20 2.56
CA ILE A 117 0.84 3.19 1.65
C ILE A 117 1.68 2.21 2.47
N TRP A 118 1.76 0.96 2.01
CA TRP A 118 2.59 -0.06 2.65
C TRP A 118 3.14 -1.05 1.64
N GLY A 119 4.13 -1.79 2.08
CA GLY A 119 4.74 -2.88 1.36
C GLY A 119 6.14 -3.11 1.88
N LYS A 120 7.14 -3.19 1.00
CA LYS A 120 8.53 -3.44 1.36
C LYS A 120 9.49 -2.46 0.70
N LEU A 121 10.54 -2.10 1.43
CA LEU A 121 11.53 -1.12 1.02
C LEU A 121 12.93 -1.59 1.46
N SER A 122 13.93 -1.35 0.61
CA SER A 122 15.34 -1.39 0.99
C SER A 122 16.10 -0.25 0.32
N ASP A 123 17.10 0.26 1.00
CA ASP A 123 18.03 1.28 0.52
C ASP A 123 19.46 0.92 0.90
N ASP A 124 20.38 0.78 -0.05
CA ASP A 124 21.75 0.35 0.27
C ASP A 124 22.53 1.39 1.09
N GLY A 125 22.21 2.67 0.94
CA GLY A 125 22.87 3.77 1.63
C GLY A 125 22.52 3.84 3.11
N ILE A 126 21.36 3.32 3.47
CA ILE A 126 20.87 3.36 4.84
C ILE A 126 20.81 1.95 5.45
N ASP A 127 20.39 0.94 4.71
CA ASP A 127 20.23 -0.45 5.16
C ASP A 127 21.56 -1.24 5.08
N GLY A 128 22.52 -0.73 4.29
CA GLY A 128 23.73 -1.44 3.90
C GLY A 128 23.56 -2.22 2.58
N GLN A 129 24.67 -2.51 1.92
CA GLN A 129 24.65 -3.19 0.61
C GLN A 129 23.99 -4.58 0.68
N ASN A 130 23.12 -4.87 -0.30
CA ASN A 130 22.37 -6.12 -0.41
C ASN A 130 21.39 -6.37 0.74
N ALA A 131 20.92 -5.31 1.40
CA ALA A 131 19.91 -5.44 2.43
C ALA A 131 18.62 -6.08 1.88
N GLU A 132 18.01 -6.91 2.71
CA GLU A 132 16.72 -7.52 2.40
C GLU A 132 15.61 -6.46 2.41
N LEU A 133 14.59 -6.69 1.60
CA LEU A 133 13.36 -5.89 1.59
C LEU A 133 12.64 -6.00 2.93
N THR A 134 12.56 -4.90 3.67
CA THR A 134 11.90 -4.83 4.97
C THR A 134 10.51 -4.19 4.86
N PRO A 135 9.52 -4.61 5.68
CA PRO A 135 8.20 -4.00 5.68
C PRO A 135 8.24 -2.50 5.97
N PHE A 136 7.36 -1.73 5.34
CA PHE A 136 7.15 -0.33 5.68
C PHE A 136 5.66 0.03 5.70
N LYS A 137 5.34 1.05 6.51
CA LYS A 137 4.13 1.86 6.37
C LYS A 137 4.51 3.32 6.22
N ALA A 138 3.85 4.02 5.32
CA ALA A 138 4.01 5.45 5.13
C ALA A 138 2.66 6.16 5.10
N PHE A 139 2.58 7.33 5.73
CA PHE A 139 1.37 8.12 5.84
C PHE A 139 1.48 9.41 5.05
N ILE A 140 0.39 9.81 4.39
CA ILE A 140 0.40 11.00 3.55
C ILE A 140 0.78 12.24 4.38
N LYS A 141 1.77 12.99 3.88
CA LYS A 141 2.20 14.26 4.47
C LYS A 141 1.27 15.35 3.96
N LYS A 142 0.43 15.89 4.85
CA LYS A 142 -0.40 17.07 4.55
C LYS A 142 0.44 18.33 4.42
#